data_AF-A0A269P9Z5-F1
#
_entry.id   AF-A0A269P9Z5-F1
#
_cell.length_a   1.000
_cell.length_b   1.000
_cell.length_c   1.000
_cell.angle_alpha   90.00
_cell.angle_beta   90.00
_cell.angle_gamma   90.00
#
_symmetry.space_group_name_H-M   'P 1'
#
loop_
_entity.id
_entity.type
_entity.pdbx_description
1 polymer ?
#
loop_
_entity_poly.entity_id
_entity_poly.type
_entity_poly.pdbx_seq_one_letter_code
_entity_poly.pdbx_strand_id
1 'polypeptide(L)'
;MAKKQQASRAPLQPGEDTVERVLDTRTRGPFDEFFTVKNWEGRSKRFHVRAATKGEFRAKAKEKIDEYLNTSTSSWTKAKRIATFIDDVSEPAVKAARLRPNTKKRYELALSQLRRQLGGLTIGDAVRFRTLEKALQDIGRGHGAESARQARTVLSKYVLDQLIREGIIEHNPLRGVSIDLGDTRKGSKPAQSHALTDAQYGAVVDHLVGRDTSGPIPPGTDRRHTSIKKHEITVALAVLQAGTGLRISEALALTREDATVTQDSLAVSVQAEQSKTHRGRTVPMLDARCEKFWRERIKTIGPGDPLIPAPGDAHSHWRTDNAVKACAALYRDIGARLEDETISTMRSHAWRTVLNNRAIARGVPAEIRSAFFGHTEALNARNYTDLTDVSAMQSALAGGALDGALGA
;
A
#
# COMPACT_ATOMS: atom_id res chain seq x y z
N MET A 1 49.78 -53.11 13.15
CA MET A 1 49.75 -51.64 13.01
C MET A 1 48.31 -51.21 12.76
N ALA A 2 47.65 -50.55 13.72
CA ALA A 2 46.27 -50.10 13.56
C ALA A 2 46.20 -48.94 12.56
N LYS A 3 45.37 -49.09 11.53
CA LYS A 3 45.11 -48.09 10.48
C LYS A 3 44.59 -46.82 11.17
N LYS A 4 45.39 -45.74 11.13
CA LYS A 4 44.97 -44.40 11.60
C LYS A 4 43.74 -44.01 10.77
N GLN A 5 42.55 -44.01 11.35
CA GLN A 5 41.34 -43.55 10.67
C GLN A 5 41.58 -42.11 10.24
N GLN A 6 41.68 -41.90 8.92
CA GLN A 6 41.95 -40.60 8.35
C GLN A 6 40.62 -39.85 8.30
N ALA A 7 40.48 -38.80 9.13
CA ALA A 7 39.27 -37.97 9.14
C ALA A 7 38.96 -37.41 7.75
N SER A 8 37.67 -37.30 7.44
CA SER A 8 37.19 -36.77 6.16
C SER A 8 37.71 -35.35 5.90
N ARG A 9 38.32 -35.14 4.73
CA ARG A 9 38.87 -33.84 4.27
C ARG A 9 37.86 -33.01 3.46
N ALA A 10 36.58 -33.36 3.51
CA ALA A 10 35.55 -32.65 2.75
C ALA A 10 35.47 -31.17 3.18
N PRO A 11 35.31 -30.22 2.24
CA PRO A 11 35.15 -28.81 2.58
C PRO A 11 33.90 -28.63 3.46
N LEU A 12 34.00 -27.78 4.49
CA LEU A 12 32.87 -27.43 5.34
C LEU A 12 31.83 -26.62 4.56
N GLN A 13 30.55 -26.95 4.71
CA GLN A 13 29.43 -26.11 4.29
C GLN A 13 29.08 -25.07 5.38
N PRO A 14 28.37 -23.98 5.03
CA PRO A 14 27.90 -23.01 6.03
C PRO A 14 27.06 -23.69 7.13
N GLY A 15 27.38 -23.44 8.38
CA GLY A 15 26.77 -24.07 9.56
C GLY A 15 27.46 -25.35 10.03
N GLU A 16 28.44 -25.89 9.29
CA GLU A 16 29.14 -27.12 9.67
C GLU A 16 30.41 -26.87 10.49
N ASP A 17 30.81 -27.88 11.24
CA ASP A 17 32.03 -27.92 12.04
C ASP A 17 32.82 -29.22 11.88
N THR A 18 34.04 -29.26 12.44
CA THR A 18 34.92 -30.44 12.42
C THR A 18 35.00 -31.19 13.74
N VAL A 19 34.10 -30.97 14.70
CA VAL A 19 34.16 -31.56 16.05
C VAL A 19 34.16 -33.07 15.99
N GLU A 20 33.20 -33.68 15.29
CA GLU A 20 33.15 -35.15 15.18
C GLU A 20 34.37 -35.69 14.41
N ARG A 21 34.85 -34.97 13.39
CA ARG A 21 36.07 -35.34 12.65
C ARG A 21 37.30 -35.42 13.56
N VAL A 22 37.41 -34.49 14.52
CA VAL A 22 38.48 -34.49 15.52
C VAL A 22 38.28 -35.65 16.50
N LEU A 23 37.06 -35.86 16.97
CA LEU A 23 36.72 -36.89 17.96
C LEU A 23 36.77 -38.33 17.44
N ASP A 24 36.74 -38.54 16.13
CA ASP A 24 36.89 -39.86 15.50
C ASP A 24 38.38 -40.26 15.41
N THR A 25 39.29 -39.29 15.38
CA THR A 25 40.74 -39.57 15.31
C THR A 25 41.39 -39.88 16.65
N ARG A 26 40.69 -39.61 17.77
CA ARG A 26 41.19 -39.80 19.14
C ARG A 26 40.20 -40.58 19.99
N THR A 27 40.63 -41.74 20.47
CA THR A 27 39.78 -42.68 21.22
C THR A 27 39.96 -42.63 22.74
N ARG A 28 41.09 -42.13 23.29
CA ARG A 28 41.34 -42.00 24.74
C ARG A 28 42.29 -40.87 25.09
N GLY A 29 42.12 -40.30 26.30
CA GLY A 29 42.97 -39.28 26.91
C GLY A 29 42.29 -37.91 27.03
N PRO A 30 42.89 -36.94 27.74
CA PRO A 30 42.39 -35.58 27.73
C PRO A 30 42.43 -35.03 26.30
N PHE A 31 41.31 -34.46 25.87
CA PHE A 31 41.12 -33.87 24.55
C PHE A 31 41.65 -32.45 24.60
N ASP A 32 42.81 -32.23 23.99
CA ASP A 32 43.43 -30.91 23.79
C ASP A 32 43.60 -30.72 22.30
N GLU A 33 42.59 -30.14 21.66
CA GLU A 33 42.43 -30.18 20.20
C GLU A 33 41.86 -28.88 19.64
N PHE A 34 42.05 -28.72 18.34
CA PHE A 34 41.43 -27.66 17.56
C PHE A 34 40.31 -28.20 16.69
N PHE A 35 39.23 -27.44 16.56
CA PHE A 35 38.20 -27.67 15.55
C PHE A 35 37.90 -26.39 14.77
N THR A 36 37.34 -26.53 13.59
CA THR A 36 36.96 -25.40 12.72
C THR A 36 35.45 -25.38 12.56
N VAL A 37 34.86 -24.20 12.58
CA VAL A 37 33.43 -23.96 12.32
C VAL A 37 33.32 -23.00 11.15
N LYS A 38 32.39 -23.24 10.23
CA LYS A 38 32.06 -22.32 9.15
C LYS A 38 30.71 -21.66 9.44
N ASN A 39 30.68 -20.34 9.57
CA ASN A 39 29.44 -19.62 9.84
C ASN A 39 28.49 -19.59 8.62
N TRP A 40 27.26 -19.12 8.82
CA TRP A 40 26.24 -19.02 7.77
C TRP A 40 26.65 -18.09 6.61
N GLU A 41 27.57 -17.16 6.85
CA GLU A 41 28.16 -16.24 5.87
C GLU A 41 29.38 -16.85 5.14
N GLY A 42 29.71 -18.12 5.41
CA GLY A 42 30.78 -18.86 4.74
C GLY A 42 32.19 -18.63 5.28
N ARG A 43 32.37 -17.84 6.34
CA ARG A 43 33.67 -17.63 7.01
C ARG A 43 33.97 -18.76 7.98
N SER A 44 35.22 -19.22 7.99
CA SER A 44 35.68 -20.28 8.88
C SER A 44 36.51 -19.71 10.04
N LYS A 45 36.27 -20.19 11.27
CA LYS A 45 37.08 -19.86 12.44
C LYS A 45 37.53 -21.14 13.15
N ARG A 46 38.79 -21.14 13.57
CA ARG A 46 39.41 -22.26 14.30
C ARG A 46 39.37 -21.97 15.80
N PHE A 47 38.88 -22.93 16.56
CA PHE A 47 38.76 -22.87 18.01
C PHE A 47 39.64 -23.91 18.67
N HIS A 48 40.11 -23.59 19.87
CA HIS A 48 40.86 -24.49 20.74
C HIS A 48 40.02 -24.82 21.98
N VAL A 49 39.97 -26.11 22.34
CA VAL A 49 39.27 -26.61 23.51
C VAL A 49 40.11 -27.69 24.20
N ARG A 50 40.16 -27.59 25.53
CA ARG A 50 40.74 -28.59 26.42
C ARG A 50 39.67 -29.20 27.33
N ALA A 51 39.60 -30.52 27.38
CA ALA A 51 38.62 -31.27 28.15
C ALA A 51 39.18 -32.62 28.64
N ALA A 52 38.69 -33.14 29.75
CA ALA A 52 39.13 -34.42 30.30
C ALA A 52 38.47 -35.62 29.58
N THR A 53 37.27 -35.42 29.03
CA THR A 53 36.48 -36.49 28.38
C THR A 53 35.94 -36.07 27.00
N LYS A 54 35.56 -37.07 26.18
CA LYS A 54 34.93 -36.85 24.87
C LYS A 54 33.61 -36.08 24.99
N GLY A 55 32.82 -36.38 26.03
CA GLY A 55 31.55 -35.69 26.30
C GLY A 55 31.74 -34.23 26.68
N GLU A 56 32.73 -33.93 27.53
CA GLU A 56 33.05 -32.56 27.93
C GLU A 56 33.61 -31.73 26.75
N PHE A 57 34.41 -32.35 25.88
CA PHE A 57 34.87 -31.69 24.65
C PHE A 57 33.70 -31.29 23.76
N ARG A 58 32.74 -32.20 23.53
CA ARG A 58 31.53 -31.90 22.74
C ARG A 58 30.73 -30.76 23.34
N ALA A 59 30.53 -30.74 24.66
CA ALA A 59 29.78 -29.69 25.34
C ALA A 59 30.45 -28.31 25.16
N LYS A 60 31.75 -28.20 25.44
CA LYS A 60 32.52 -26.95 25.26
C LYS A 60 32.63 -26.51 23.79
N ALA A 61 32.76 -27.47 22.88
CA ALA A 61 32.81 -27.18 21.45
C ALA A 61 31.46 -26.68 20.95
N LYS A 62 30.35 -27.30 21.39
CA LYS A 62 28.99 -26.86 21.05
C LYS A 62 28.72 -25.44 21.52
N GLU A 63 29.11 -25.08 22.74
CA GLU A 63 28.96 -23.71 23.25
C GLU A 63 29.68 -22.69 22.35
N LYS A 64 30.92 -22.97 21.95
CA LYS A 64 31.69 -22.10 21.02
C LYS A 64 31.13 -22.10 19.59
N ILE A 65 30.56 -23.21 19.13
CA ILE A 65 29.86 -23.29 17.84
C ILE A 65 28.63 -22.40 17.88
N ASP A 66 27.78 -22.58 18.88
CA ASP A 66 26.54 -21.84 19.05
C ASP A 66 26.84 -20.33 19.18
N GLU A 67 27.85 -19.94 19.96
CA GLU A 67 28.31 -18.55 20.06
C GLU A 67 28.74 -18.00 18.69
N TYR A 68 29.53 -18.74 17.93
CA TYR A 68 30.07 -18.28 16.64
C TYR A 68 29.04 -18.26 15.52
N LEU A 69 28.17 -19.26 15.44
CA LEU A 69 27.09 -19.34 14.45
C LEU A 69 26.03 -18.26 14.69
N ASN A 70 25.85 -17.82 15.95
CA ASN A 70 24.94 -16.74 16.32
C ASN A 70 25.60 -15.34 16.28
N THR A 71 26.91 -15.26 16.05
CA THR A 71 27.61 -13.99 15.87
C THR A 71 27.54 -13.55 14.40
N SER A 72 26.75 -12.51 14.13
CA SER A 72 26.75 -11.81 12.83
C SER A 72 28.16 -11.30 12.51
N THR A 73 28.73 -11.66 11.35
CA THR A 73 30.02 -11.10 10.88
C THR A 73 29.82 -9.82 10.07
N SER A 74 28.80 -9.05 10.43
CA SER A 74 28.50 -7.76 9.82
C SER A 74 29.75 -6.87 9.76
N SER A 75 30.01 -6.32 8.57
CA SER A 75 31.02 -5.28 8.43
C SER A 75 30.56 -3.94 9.03
N TRP A 76 29.31 -3.85 9.46
CA TRP A 76 28.72 -2.64 9.99
C TRP A 76 28.95 -2.50 11.49
N THR A 77 29.33 -1.29 11.90
CA THR A 77 29.54 -0.95 13.30
C THR A 77 28.86 0.37 13.62
N LYS A 78 28.62 0.65 14.91
CA LYS A 78 28.00 1.90 15.36
C LYS A 78 28.75 3.17 14.90
N ALA A 79 30.06 3.06 14.61
CA ALA A 79 30.89 4.18 14.17
C ALA A 79 30.71 4.55 12.68
N LYS A 80 30.20 3.62 11.85
CA LYS A 80 29.95 3.92 10.43
C LYS A 80 28.82 4.93 10.27
N ARG A 81 28.78 5.60 9.12
CA ARG A 81 27.73 6.58 8.79
C ARG A 81 26.40 5.89 8.53
N ILE A 82 25.33 6.41 9.12
CA ILE A 82 23.96 5.89 8.89
C ILE A 82 23.52 6.12 7.43
N ALA A 83 24.02 7.17 6.79
CA ALA A 83 23.75 7.47 5.39
C ALA A 83 24.17 6.29 4.49
N THR A 84 25.39 5.79 4.67
CA THR A 84 25.91 4.65 3.91
C THR A 84 25.10 3.38 4.17
N PHE A 85 24.64 3.16 5.41
CA PHE A 85 23.75 2.03 5.71
C PHE A 85 22.39 2.14 4.99
N ILE A 86 21.84 3.35 4.90
CA ILE A 86 20.60 3.59 4.16
C ILE A 86 20.79 3.25 2.68
N ASP A 87 21.90 3.67 2.07
CA ASP A 87 22.17 3.45 0.64
C ASP A 87 22.44 1.97 0.33
N ASP A 88 23.30 1.32 1.11
CA ASP A 88 23.83 0.00 0.79
C ASP A 88 22.92 -1.14 1.26
N VAL A 89 22.09 -0.89 2.28
CA VAL A 89 21.25 -1.93 2.90
C VAL A 89 19.77 -1.58 2.78
N SER A 90 19.36 -0.40 3.24
CA SER A 90 17.94 -0.07 3.38
C SER A 90 17.26 0.15 2.03
N GLU A 91 17.90 0.88 1.11
CA GLU A 91 17.37 1.15 -0.22
C GLU A 91 17.25 -0.12 -1.08
N PRO A 92 18.27 -0.99 -1.18
CA PRO A 92 18.14 -2.30 -1.81
C PRO A 92 17.02 -3.15 -1.20
N ALA A 93 16.88 -3.14 0.13
CA ALA A 93 15.81 -3.88 0.81
C ALA A 93 14.40 -3.37 0.42
N VAL A 94 14.21 -2.05 0.33
CA VAL A 94 12.94 -1.47 -0.18
C VAL A 94 12.74 -1.84 -1.65
N LYS A 95 13.80 -1.83 -2.45
CA LYS A 95 13.71 -2.17 -3.88
C LYS A 95 13.37 -3.63 -4.14
N ALA A 96 13.88 -4.55 -3.32
CA ALA A 96 13.60 -5.98 -3.39
C ALA A 96 12.26 -6.37 -2.74
N ALA A 97 11.69 -5.51 -1.90
CA ALA A 97 10.43 -5.81 -1.22
C ALA A 97 9.26 -5.95 -2.21
N ARG A 98 8.41 -6.97 -1.98
CA ARG A 98 7.16 -7.19 -2.72
C ARG A 98 6.12 -6.12 -2.39
N LEU A 99 6.28 -4.93 -2.97
CA LEU A 99 5.45 -3.75 -2.76
C LEU A 99 4.83 -3.27 -4.08
N ARG A 100 3.65 -2.67 -4.02
CA ARG A 100 3.06 -1.99 -5.19
C ARG A 100 3.96 -0.83 -5.64
N PRO A 101 4.04 -0.51 -6.94
CA PRO A 101 4.94 0.53 -7.46
C PRO A 101 4.81 1.89 -6.76
N ASN A 102 3.58 2.34 -6.47
CA ASN A 102 3.35 3.61 -5.76
C ASN A 102 3.79 3.56 -4.29
N THR A 103 3.65 2.42 -3.62
CA THR A 103 4.13 2.24 -2.25
C THR A 103 5.66 2.26 -2.23
N LYS A 104 6.30 1.60 -3.20
CA LYS A 104 7.75 1.59 -3.36
C LYS A 104 8.31 3.00 -3.57
N LYS A 105 7.75 3.77 -4.52
CA LYS A 105 8.12 5.18 -4.74
C LYS A 105 7.98 6.04 -3.48
N ARG A 106 6.92 5.81 -2.68
CA ARG A 106 6.71 6.51 -1.41
C ARG A 106 7.75 6.14 -0.36
N TYR A 107 8.15 4.87 -0.29
CA TYR A 107 9.17 4.41 0.64
C TYR A 107 10.56 4.89 0.24
N GLU A 108 10.87 4.95 -1.05
CA GLU A 108 12.09 5.57 -1.57
C GLU A 108 12.15 7.06 -1.22
N LEU A 109 11.04 7.80 -1.40
CA LEU A 109 10.94 9.20 -0.96
C LEU A 109 11.19 9.34 0.55
N ALA A 110 10.55 8.50 1.37
CA ALA A 110 10.74 8.50 2.81
C ALA A 110 12.19 8.18 3.22
N LEU A 111 12.85 7.21 2.56
CA LEU A 111 14.28 6.94 2.77
C LEU A 111 15.15 8.15 2.42
N SER A 112 14.86 8.85 1.31
CA SER A 112 15.61 10.05 0.93
C SER A 112 15.50 11.17 1.98
N GLN A 113 14.30 11.32 2.58
CA GLN A 113 14.06 12.29 3.65
C GLN A 113 14.82 11.91 4.92
N LEU A 114 14.78 10.64 5.32
CA LEU A 114 15.53 10.12 6.47
C LEU A 114 17.04 10.26 6.27
N ARG A 115 17.54 9.93 5.09
CA ARG A 115 18.96 10.11 4.71
C ARG A 115 19.38 11.56 4.87
N ARG A 116 18.56 12.52 4.42
CA ARG A 116 18.86 13.95 4.56
C ARG A 116 18.93 14.38 6.03
N GLN A 117 18.01 13.91 6.86
CA GLN A 117 17.97 14.30 8.28
C GLN A 117 19.06 13.63 9.12
N LEU A 118 19.40 12.37 8.83
CA LEU A 118 20.31 11.57 9.64
C LEU A 118 21.73 11.50 9.06
N GLY A 119 21.95 11.91 7.80
CA GLY A 119 23.18 11.60 7.06
C GLY A 119 24.47 12.15 7.67
N GLY A 120 24.38 13.22 8.48
CA GLY A 120 25.51 13.78 9.22
C GLY A 120 25.96 12.96 10.43
N LEU A 121 25.30 11.85 10.75
CA LEU A 121 25.49 11.10 11.99
C LEU A 121 26.13 9.72 11.76
N THR A 122 26.76 9.21 12.81
CA THR A 122 27.12 7.79 12.91
C THR A 122 25.86 6.96 13.17
N ILE A 123 25.90 5.65 12.92
CA ILE A 123 24.79 4.75 13.25
C ILE A 123 24.47 4.85 14.75
N GLY A 124 25.48 4.85 15.61
CA GLY A 124 25.30 4.93 17.07
C GLY A 124 24.59 6.19 17.54
N ASP A 125 24.86 7.34 16.92
CA ASP A 125 24.19 8.59 17.25
C ASP A 125 22.81 8.72 16.61
N ALA A 126 22.66 8.18 15.39
CA ALA A 126 21.41 8.20 14.64
C ALA A 126 20.32 7.39 15.32
N VAL A 127 20.64 6.22 15.89
CA VAL A 127 19.66 5.31 16.52
C VAL A 127 19.18 5.78 17.90
N ARG A 128 19.71 6.86 18.46
CA ARG A 128 19.22 7.39 19.74
C ARG A 128 17.80 7.90 19.58
N PHE A 129 16.93 7.58 20.54
CA PHE A 129 15.51 7.94 20.49
C PHE A 129 15.28 9.43 20.16
N ARG A 130 15.95 10.34 20.89
CA ARG A 130 15.81 11.80 20.68
C ARG A 130 16.23 12.25 19.29
N THR A 131 17.25 11.62 18.71
CA THR A 131 17.69 11.91 17.35
C THR A 131 16.64 11.48 16.32
N LEU A 132 16.12 10.26 16.47
CA LEU A 132 15.08 9.73 15.59
C LEU A 132 13.78 10.53 15.70
N GLU A 133 13.38 10.88 16.93
CA GLU A 133 12.23 11.75 17.23
C GLU A 133 12.36 13.09 16.51
N LYS A 134 13.49 13.78 16.69
CA LYS A 134 13.75 15.06 16.05
C LYS A 134 13.74 14.96 14.52
N ALA A 135 14.39 13.95 13.95
CA ALA A 135 14.41 13.75 12.50
C ALA A 135 13.00 13.56 11.92
N LEU A 136 12.13 12.80 12.61
CA LEU A 136 10.75 12.60 12.18
C LEU A 136 9.91 13.88 12.34
N GLN A 137 10.11 14.64 13.41
CA GLN A 137 9.47 15.94 13.60
C GLN A 137 9.90 16.96 12.53
N ASP A 138 11.17 16.98 12.16
CA ASP A 138 11.71 17.85 11.11
C ASP A 138 11.13 17.48 9.73
N ILE A 139 10.97 16.19 9.44
CA ILE A 139 10.23 15.73 8.24
C ILE A 139 8.77 16.18 8.32
N GLY A 140 8.14 16.08 9.49
CA GLY A 140 6.75 16.52 9.71
C GLY A 140 6.58 18.02 9.44
N ARG A 141 7.49 18.85 9.95
CA ARG A 141 7.49 20.31 9.73
C ARG A 141 7.74 20.68 8.27
N GLY A 142 8.69 20.02 7.59
CA GLY A 142 9.05 20.34 6.21
C GLY A 142 8.13 19.74 5.14
N HIS A 143 7.50 18.59 5.41
CA HIS A 143 6.79 17.79 4.40
C HIS A 143 5.40 17.31 4.85
N GLY A 144 4.93 17.72 6.03
CA GLY A 144 3.64 17.38 6.60
C GLY A 144 3.63 16.09 7.42
N ALA A 145 2.67 15.99 8.34
CA ALA A 145 2.57 14.88 9.30
C ALA A 145 2.42 13.50 8.66
N GLU A 146 1.76 13.36 7.50
CA GLU A 146 1.70 12.08 6.79
C GLU A 146 3.07 11.64 6.27
N SER A 147 3.89 12.56 5.76
CA SER A 147 5.26 12.26 5.34
C SER A 147 6.08 11.73 6.52
N ALA A 148 5.93 12.35 7.70
CA ALA A 148 6.58 11.87 8.93
C ALA A 148 6.10 10.47 9.36
N ARG A 149 4.81 10.17 9.27
CA ARG A 149 4.29 8.81 9.57
C ARG A 149 4.83 7.75 8.61
N GLN A 150 4.93 8.08 7.33
CA GLN A 150 5.52 7.19 6.32
C GLN A 150 7.01 7.01 6.57
N ALA A 151 7.75 8.10 6.86
CA ALA A 151 9.15 8.05 7.27
C ALA A 151 9.34 7.18 8.51
N ARG A 152 8.49 7.30 9.54
CA ARG A 152 8.54 6.45 10.73
C ARG A 152 8.36 4.96 10.41
N THR A 153 7.43 4.63 9.52
CA THR A 153 7.18 3.24 9.09
C THR A 153 8.40 2.68 8.40
N VAL A 154 8.99 3.44 7.48
CA VAL A 154 10.17 3.04 6.71
C VAL A 154 11.41 2.94 7.61
N LEU A 155 11.63 3.93 8.47
CA LEU A 155 12.70 3.95 9.47
C LEU A 155 12.63 2.71 10.37
N SER A 156 11.45 2.37 10.87
CA SER A 156 11.27 1.20 11.74
C SER A 156 11.58 -0.10 10.99
N LYS A 157 10.97 -0.31 9.81
CA LYS A 157 11.00 -1.60 9.11
C LYS A 157 12.25 -1.84 8.25
N TYR A 158 12.75 -0.80 7.59
CA TYR A 158 13.80 -0.92 6.59
C TYR A 158 15.15 -0.38 7.03
N VAL A 159 15.21 0.36 8.15
CA VAL A 159 16.47 0.83 8.72
C VAL A 159 16.73 0.14 10.06
N LEU A 160 15.89 0.38 11.08
CA LEU A 160 16.11 -0.12 12.44
C LEU A 160 16.02 -1.65 12.51
N ASP A 161 15.01 -2.27 11.91
CA ASP A 161 14.92 -3.74 11.88
C ASP A 161 16.07 -4.38 11.08
N GLN A 162 16.66 -3.69 10.10
CA GLN A 162 17.87 -4.18 9.41
C GLN A 162 19.12 -4.03 10.31
N LEU A 163 19.25 -2.92 11.04
CA LEU A 163 20.32 -2.75 12.03
C LEU A 163 20.26 -3.80 13.14
N ILE A 164 19.05 -4.25 13.52
CA ILE A 164 18.85 -5.38 14.45
C ILE A 164 19.33 -6.69 13.83
N ARG A 165 18.97 -6.97 12.56
CA ARG A 165 19.43 -8.18 11.85
C ARG A 165 20.94 -8.24 11.71
N GLU A 166 21.58 -7.09 11.53
CA GLU A 166 23.03 -6.96 11.46
C GLU A 166 23.70 -7.05 12.85
N GLY A 167 22.92 -7.10 13.94
CA GLY A 167 23.41 -7.19 15.32
C GLY A 167 23.97 -5.87 15.88
N ILE A 168 23.71 -4.74 15.22
CA ILE A 168 24.29 -3.43 15.60
C ILE A 168 23.50 -2.80 16.76
N ILE A 169 22.19 -3.04 16.80
CA ILE A 169 21.30 -2.62 17.89
C ILE A 169 20.44 -3.81 18.32
N GLU A 170 20.07 -3.87 19.59
CA GLU A 170 19.33 -5.01 20.15
C GLU A 170 17.82 -4.86 19.97
N HIS A 171 17.32 -3.63 20.02
CA HIS A 171 15.89 -3.33 19.97
C HIS A 171 15.61 -2.08 19.14
N ASN A 172 14.36 -1.95 18.68
CA ASN A 172 13.90 -0.79 17.92
C ASN A 172 13.44 0.31 18.90
N PRO A 173 14.12 1.47 18.97
CA PRO A 173 13.80 2.52 19.94
C PRO A 173 12.46 3.22 19.72
N LEU A 174 11.84 3.03 18.55
CA LEU A 174 10.56 3.65 18.20
C LEU A 174 9.35 2.73 18.42
N ARG A 175 9.58 1.46 18.76
CA ARG A 175 8.51 0.47 18.92
C ARG A 175 7.75 0.75 20.22
N GLY A 176 6.42 0.92 20.11
CA GLY A 176 5.55 1.19 21.26
C GLY A 176 5.51 2.64 21.76
N VAL A 177 6.33 3.54 21.21
CA VAL A 177 6.40 4.95 21.68
C VAL A 177 5.48 5.86 20.87
N SER A 178 4.67 6.69 21.52
CA SER A 178 3.94 7.75 20.82
C SER A 178 4.88 8.94 20.53
N ILE A 179 4.88 9.44 19.30
CA ILE A 179 5.67 10.61 18.90
C ILE A 179 4.69 11.60 18.30
N ASP A 180 4.73 12.84 18.79
CA ASP A 180 4.02 13.93 18.15
C ASP A 180 4.76 14.31 16.86
N LEU A 181 4.12 14.01 15.72
CA LEU A 181 4.61 14.30 14.37
C LEU A 181 3.88 15.50 13.75
N GLY A 182 3.19 16.26 14.59
CA GLY A 182 2.26 17.30 14.22
C GLY A 182 0.90 16.74 13.83
N ASP A 183 -0.08 17.63 13.88
CA ASP A 183 -1.37 17.38 13.29
C ASP A 183 -1.22 17.28 11.79
N THR A 184 -1.78 16.22 11.20
CA THR A 184 -2.33 16.42 9.86
C THR A 184 -3.23 17.63 9.98
N ARG A 185 -3.10 18.62 9.09
CA ARG A 185 -4.27 19.43 8.70
C ARG A 185 -5.30 18.50 8.04
N LYS A 186 -5.78 17.49 8.76
CA LYS A 186 -7.21 17.26 8.87
C LYS A 186 -7.65 18.58 9.47
N GLY A 187 -8.08 19.51 8.62
CA GLY A 187 -8.95 20.58 9.13
C GLY A 187 -9.90 19.89 10.10
N SER A 188 -10.05 20.46 11.30
CA SER A 188 -10.99 20.04 12.34
C SER A 188 -12.02 19.12 11.72
N LYS A 189 -12.05 17.82 12.09
CA LYS A 189 -13.04 16.87 11.56
C LYS A 189 -14.35 17.68 11.51
N PRO A 190 -14.85 18.05 10.33
CA PRO A 190 -16.08 18.82 10.31
C PRO A 190 -17.07 17.95 11.07
N ALA A 191 -17.88 18.57 11.94
CA ALA A 191 -18.74 17.88 12.88
C ALA A 191 -19.62 16.81 12.20
N GLN A 192 -19.77 16.91 10.88
CA GLN A 192 -20.06 15.79 9.98
C GLN A 192 -19.06 15.85 8.82
N SER A 193 -18.57 14.72 8.30
CA SER A 193 -18.15 14.72 6.91
C SER A 193 -19.40 15.12 6.12
N HIS A 194 -19.46 16.33 5.57
CA HIS A 194 -20.59 16.76 4.74
C HIS A 194 -20.53 15.97 3.43
N ALA A 195 -20.89 14.69 3.51
CA ALA A 195 -21.31 13.93 2.36
C ALA A 195 -22.53 14.66 1.80
N LEU A 196 -22.58 14.79 0.48
CA LEU A 196 -23.73 15.37 -0.20
C LEU A 196 -25.02 14.72 0.32
N THR A 197 -26.01 15.56 0.60
CA THR A 197 -27.41 15.14 0.80
C THR A 197 -27.96 14.51 -0.49
N ASP A 198 -29.10 13.83 -0.42
CA ASP A 198 -29.77 13.29 -1.61
C ASP A 198 -30.11 14.40 -2.64
N ALA A 199 -30.51 15.58 -2.16
CA ALA A 199 -30.78 16.75 -3.00
C ALA A 199 -29.51 17.27 -3.68
N GLN A 200 -28.41 17.44 -2.93
CA GLN A 200 -27.12 17.85 -3.50
C GLN A 200 -26.59 16.81 -4.49
N TYR A 201 -26.70 15.52 -4.18
CA TYR A 201 -26.35 14.45 -5.10
C TYR A 201 -27.16 14.58 -6.40
N GLY A 202 -28.48 14.74 -6.28
CA GLY A 202 -29.38 14.94 -7.42
C GLY A 202 -28.95 16.11 -8.30
N ALA A 203 -28.76 17.28 -7.70
CA ALA A 203 -28.35 18.50 -8.39
C ALA A 203 -27.00 18.36 -9.11
N VAL A 204 -26.01 17.72 -8.48
CA VAL A 204 -24.70 17.48 -9.12
C VAL A 204 -24.83 16.48 -10.26
N VAL A 205 -25.60 15.41 -10.11
CA VAL A 205 -25.81 14.43 -11.18
C VAL A 205 -26.52 15.07 -12.37
N ASP A 206 -27.59 15.84 -12.14
CA ASP A 206 -28.30 16.57 -13.19
C ASP A 206 -27.37 17.54 -13.93
N HIS A 207 -26.57 18.30 -13.16
CA HIS A 207 -25.57 19.18 -13.75
C HIS A 207 -24.53 18.40 -14.57
N LEU A 208 -24.08 17.22 -14.13
CA LEU A 208 -23.08 16.43 -14.85
C LEU A 208 -23.63 15.86 -16.16
N VAL A 209 -24.82 15.24 -16.14
CA VAL A 209 -25.38 14.59 -17.34
C VAL A 209 -25.87 15.60 -18.38
N GLY A 210 -26.28 16.81 -17.94
CA GLY A 210 -26.69 17.90 -18.82
C GLY A 210 -25.58 18.89 -19.17
N ARG A 211 -24.33 18.62 -18.79
CA ARG A 211 -23.24 19.59 -18.91
C ARG A 211 -22.81 19.81 -20.37
N ASP A 212 -22.71 21.07 -20.77
CA ASP A 212 -22.02 21.42 -22.02
C ASP A 212 -20.49 21.26 -21.88
N THR A 213 -19.93 20.41 -22.74
CA THR A 213 -18.49 20.10 -22.80
C THR A 213 -17.82 20.62 -24.07
N SER A 214 -18.46 21.54 -24.81
CA SER A 214 -17.92 22.17 -26.03
C SER A 214 -16.70 23.08 -25.78
N GLY A 215 -16.53 23.54 -24.54
CA GLY A 215 -15.37 24.31 -24.08
C GLY A 215 -14.49 23.57 -23.07
N PRO A 216 -13.32 24.12 -22.71
CA PRO A 216 -12.51 23.61 -21.59
C PRO A 216 -13.24 23.74 -20.24
N ILE A 217 -12.76 22.99 -19.23
CA ILE A 217 -13.25 23.12 -17.85
C ILE A 217 -12.95 24.54 -17.34
N PRO A 218 -13.95 25.33 -16.93
CA PRO A 218 -13.71 26.66 -16.36
C PRO A 218 -12.80 26.60 -15.11
N PRO A 219 -11.98 27.64 -14.87
CA PRO A 219 -11.85 28.88 -15.65
C PRO A 219 -10.90 28.75 -16.85
N GLY A 220 -10.52 27.55 -17.26
CA GLY A 220 -9.65 27.35 -18.42
C GLY A 220 -10.24 28.01 -19.68
N THR A 221 -9.39 28.64 -20.48
CA THR A 221 -9.77 29.34 -21.72
C THR A 221 -9.20 28.71 -22.98
N ASP A 222 -8.33 27.72 -22.83
CA ASP A 222 -7.67 27.01 -23.93
C ASP A 222 -8.66 26.15 -24.71
N ARG A 223 -8.94 26.55 -25.95
CA ARG A 223 -9.88 25.87 -26.87
C ARG A 223 -9.24 24.81 -27.75
N ARG A 224 -8.01 24.38 -27.48
CA ARG A 224 -7.42 23.22 -28.16
C ARG A 224 -8.30 21.99 -27.95
N HIS A 225 -8.36 21.14 -28.98
CA HIS A 225 -9.15 19.90 -28.97
C HIS A 225 -8.87 19.05 -27.72
N THR A 226 -7.62 18.94 -27.28
CA THR A 226 -7.23 18.20 -26.07
C THR A 226 -7.79 18.77 -24.78
N SER A 227 -7.94 20.10 -24.68
CA SER A 227 -8.50 20.80 -23.51
C SER A 227 -10.02 20.65 -23.44
N ILE A 228 -10.70 20.68 -24.59
CA ILE A 228 -12.14 20.39 -24.72
C ILE A 228 -12.39 18.91 -24.40
N LYS A 229 -11.63 17.99 -25.01
CA LYS A 229 -11.75 16.56 -24.76
C LYS A 229 -11.49 16.20 -23.30
N LYS A 230 -10.55 16.89 -22.64
CA LYS A 230 -10.32 16.75 -21.20
C LYS A 230 -11.57 17.10 -20.40
N HIS A 231 -12.33 18.11 -20.78
CA HIS A 231 -13.59 18.44 -20.12
C HIS A 231 -14.59 17.30 -20.26
N GLU A 232 -14.86 16.86 -21.48
CA GLU A 232 -15.77 15.74 -21.78
C GLU A 232 -15.41 14.47 -20.99
N ILE A 233 -14.14 14.05 -21.02
CA ILE A 233 -13.67 12.85 -20.32
C ILE A 233 -13.74 13.02 -18.80
N THR A 234 -13.52 14.23 -18.27
CA THR A 234 -13.68 14.49 -16.83
C THR A 234 -15.13 14.35 -16.40
N VAL A 235 -16.08 14.85 -17.21
CA VAL A 235 -17.51 14.70 -16.97
C VAL A 235 -17.90 13.23 -17.01
N ALA A 236 -17.46 12.49 -18.02
CA ALA A 236 -17.71 11.04 -18.10
C ALA A 236 -17.19 10.32 -16.85
N LEU A 237 -15.95 10.59 -16.43
CA LEU A 237 -15.38 10.01 -15.21
C LEU A 237 -16.21 10.34 -13.97
N ALA A 238 -16.65 11.59 -13.82
CA ALA A 238 -17.48 12.01 -12.69
C ALA A 238 -18.84 11.29 -12.70
N VAL A 239 -19.50 11.17 -13.86
CA VAL A 239 -20.77 10.42 -14.01
C VAL A 239 -20.58 8.94 -13.68
N LEU A 240 -19.49 8.32 -14.15
CA LEU A 240 -19.18 6.92 -13.82
C LEU A 240 -19.04 6.73 -12.32
N GLN A 241 -18.25 7.58 -11.66
CA GLN A 241 -18.05 7.48 -10.22
C GLN A 241 -19.31 7.81 -9.43
N ALA A 242 -20.14 8.74 -9.90
CA ALA A 242 -21.41 9.12 -9.26
C ALA A 242 -22.44 7.98 -9.30
N GLY A 243 -22.46 7.20 -10.39
CA GLY A 243 -23.38 6.08 -10.53
C GLY A 243 -22.85 4.74 -10.02
N THR A 244 -21.53 4.57 -9.81
CA THR A 244 -20.95 3.27 -9.39
C THR A 244 -20.21 3.31 -8.05
N GLY A 245 -19.76 4.48 -7.59
CA GLY A 245 -18.94 4.60 -6.38
C GLY A 245 -17.52 4.03 -6.48
N LEU A 246 -17.05 3.77 -7.70
CA LEU A 246 -15.69 3.30 -7.96
C LEU A 246 -14.64 4.30 -7.47
N ARG A 247 -13.52 3.75 -7.00
CA ARG A 247 -12.32 4.56 -6.77
C ARG A 247 -11.84 5.08 -8.12
N ILE A 248 -11.29 6.30 -8.15
CA ILE A 248 -10.80 6.90 -9.40
C ILE A 248 -9.79 5.98 -10.13
N SER A 249 -8.92 5.27 -9.40
CA SER A 249 -7.98 4.31 -10.01
C SER A 249 -8.66 3.09 -10.62
N GLU A 250 -9.77 2.63 -10.04
CA GLU A 250 -10.57 1.52 -10.58
C GLU A 250 -11.27 2.02 -11.86
N ALA A 251 -11.94 3.17 -11.80
CA ALA A 251 -12.63 3.76 -12.96
C ALA A 251 -11.70 4.06 -14.15
N LEU A 252 -10.45 4.48 -13.90
CA LEU A 252 -9.46 4.76 -14.93
C LEU A 252 -8.84 3.49 -15.56
N ALA A 253 -8.95 2.34 -14.88
CA ALA A 253 -8.40 1.07 -15.35
C ALA A 253 -9.39 0.28 -16.22
N LEU A 254 -10.68 0.62 -16.17
CA LEU A 254 -11.72 -0.07 -16.94
C LEU A 254 -11.57 0.17 -18.44
N THR A 255 -11.82 -0.89 -19.20
CA THR A 255 -11.91 -0.92 -20.65
C THR A 255 -13.34 -1.16 -21.11
N ARG A 256 -13.58 -1.09 -22.43
CA ARG A 256 -14.87 -1.44 -23.03
C ARG A 256 -15.35 -2.84 -22.65
N GLU A 257 -14.44 -3.80 -22.53
CA GLU A 257 -14.74 -5.20 -22.25
C GLU A 257 -15.19 -5.43 -20.81
N ASP A 258 -14.74 -4.57 -19.89
CA ASP A 258 -15.16 -4.63 -18.49
C ASP A 258 -16.61 -4.17 -18.29
N ALA A 259 -17.25 -3.59 -19.31
CA ALA A 259 -18.62 -3.11 -19.23
C ALA A 259 -19.62 -4.06 -19.88
N THR A 260 -20.57 -4.52 -19.06
CA THR A 260 -21.66 -5.40 -19.47
C THR A 260 -22.94 -4.58 -19.61
N VAL A 261 -23.51 -4.59 -20.82
CA VAL A 261 -24.78 -3.92 -21.13
C VAL A 261 -25.82 -5.00 -21.38
N THR A 262 -26.86 -5.05 -20.55
CA THR A 262 -28.06 -5.86 -20.78
C THR A 262 -29.25 -4.96 -21.15
N GLN A 263 -30.40 -5.55 -21.46
CA GLN A 263 -31.64 -4.80 -21.68
C GLN A 263 -31.99 -3.95 -20.45
N ASP A 264 -31.86 -4.53 -19.26
CA ASP A 264 -32.34 -3.93 -18.01
C ASP A 264 -31.27 -3.22 -17.19
N SER A 265 -29.97 -3.46 -17.46
CA SER A 265 -28.90 -2.88 -16.64
C SER A 265 -27.58 -2.62 -17.37
N LEU A 266 -26.81 -1.66 -16.86
CA LEU A 266 -25.40 -1.47 -17.16
C LEU A 266 -24.57 -1.76 -15.91
N ALA A 267 -23.54 -2.59 -16.04
CA ALA A 267 -22.60 -2.87 -14.97
C ALA A 267 -21.14 -2.86 -15.46
N VAL A 268 -20.21 -2.64 -14.54
CA VAL A 268 -18.77 -2.70 -14.81
C VAL A 268 -18.08 -3.69 -13.89
N SER A 269 -17.20 -4.51 -14.44
CA SER A 269 -16.45 -5.53 -13.73
C SER A 269 -15.05 -5.02 -13.38
N VAL A 270 -14.77 -4.87 -12.09
CA VAL A 270 -13.43 -4.53 -11.60
C VAL A 270 -12.66 -5.82 -11.40
N GLN A 271 -11.54 -5.99 -12.09
CA GLN A 271 -10.70 -7.18 -11.94
C GLN A 271 -9.92 -7.16 -10.62
N ALA A 272 -9.62 -8.35 -10.09
CA ALA A 272 -8.91 -8.51 -8.81
C ALA A 272 -7.56 -7.80 -8.78
N GLU A 273 -6.83 -7.78 -9.90
CA GLU A 273 -5.52 -7.14 -10.03
C GLU A 273 -5.57 -5.61 -9.92
N GLN A 274 -6.67 -5.03 -10.41
CA GLN A 274 -6.93 -3.59 -10.41
C GLN A 274 -7.48 -3.10 -9.06
N SER A 275 -8.04 -4.02 -8.26
CA SER A 275 -8.56 -3.73 -6.93
C SER A 275 -7.43 -3.58 -5.89
N LYS A 276 -7.55 -2.58 -5.01
CA LYS A 276 -6.65 -2.43 -3.84
C LYS A 276 -6.75 -3.63 -2.89
N THR A 277 -7.89 -4.32 -2.87
CA THR A 277 -8.20 -5.44 -1.97
C THR A 277 -8.03 -6.81 -2.63
N HIS A 278 -7.52 -6.90 -3.87
CA HIS A 278 -7.33 -8.16 -4.60
C HIS A 278 -8.61 -9.00 -4.80
N ARG A 279 -9.78 -8.36 -4.79
CA ARG A 279 -11.07 -9.01 -5.05
C ARG A 279 -11.72 -8.36 -6.26
N GLY A 280 -12.07 -9.19 -7.25
CA GLY A 280 -12.88 -8.76 -8.39
C GLY A 280 -14.34 -8.59 -7.96
N ARG A 281 -15.06 -7.69 -8.62
CA ARG A 281 -16.50 -7.49 -8.37
C ARG A 281 -17.17 -6.86 -9.59
N THR A 282 -18.46 -7.15 -9.76
CA THR A 282 -19.32 -6.46 -10.71
C THR A 282 -20.08 -5.36 -9.98
N VAL A 283 -20.05 -4.16 -10.54
CA VAL A 283 -20.61 -2.94 -9.97
C VAL A 283 -21.68 -2.41 -10.94
N PRO A 284 -22.98 -2.60 -10.66
CA PRO A 284 -24.03 -1.98 -11.47
C PRO A 284 -24.02 -0.46 -11.35
N MET A 285 -24.61 0.18 -12.35
CA MET A 285 -25.01 1.58 -12.26
C MET A 285 -26.20 1.72 -11.30
N LEU A 286 -26.10 2.64 -10.35
CA LEU A 286 -27.05 2.84 -9.26
C LEU A 286 -27.98 4.04 -9.48
N ASP A 287 -27.73 4.85 -10.50
CA ASP A 287 -28.54 6.00 -10.88
C ASP A 287 -28.90 5.92 -12.37
N ALA A 288 -30.20 5.96 -12.67
CA ALA A 288 -30.73 5.81 -14.02
C ALA A 288 -30.27 6.91 -14.98
N ARG A 289 -29.98 8.13 -14.50
CA ARG A 289 -29.47 9.23 -15.32
C ARG A 289 -28.01 8.95 -15.71
N CYS A 290 -27.20 8.48 -14.76
CA CYS A 290 -25.83 8.05 -15.03
C CYS A 290 -25.81 6.84 -15.98
N GLU A 291 -26.74 5.90 -15.82
CA GLU A 291 -26.88 4.74 -16.70
C GLU A 291 -27.21 5.15 -18.13
N LYS A 292 -28.23 6.00 -18.31
CA LYS A 292 -28.61 6.53 -19.62
C LYS A 292 -27.43 7.23 -20.30
N PHE A 293 -26.70 8.07 -19.57
CA PHE A 293 -25.50 8.74 -20.09
C PHE A 293 -24.46 7.72 -20.59
N TRP A 294 -24.17 6.70 -19.79
CA TRP A 294 -23.15 5.71 -20.15
C TRP A 294 -23.57 4.74 -21.23
N ARG A 295 -24.86 4.38 -21.32
CA ARG A 295 -25.39 3.54 -22.41
C ARG A 295 -25.16 4.17 -23.78
N GLU A 296 -25.32 5.48 -23.91
CA GLU A 296 -25.02 6.17 -25.18
C GLU A 296 -23.51 6.27 -25.42
N ARG A 297 -22.75 6.65 -24.39
CA ARG A 297 -21.29 6.80 -24.51
C ARG A 297 -20.60 5.49 -24.90
N ILE A 298 -21.02 4.36 -24.34
CA ILE A 298 -20.32 3.09 -24.53
C ILE A 298 -20.41 2.55 -25.96
N LYS A 299 -21.42 3.00 -26.72
CA LYS A 299 -21.59 2.67 -28.15
C LYS A 299 -20.48 3.27 -29.00
N THR A 300 -19.82 4.32 -28.52
CA THR A 300 -18.76 5.03 -29.27
C THR A 300 -17.35 4.61 -28.86
N ILE A 301 -17.20 3.64 -27.96
CA ILE A 301 -15.90 3.20 -27.43
C ILE A 301 -15.52 1.88 -28.11
N GLY A 302 -14.32 1.84 -28.70
CA GLY A 302 -13.81 0.66 -29.41
C GLY A 302 -13.51 -0.51 -28.47
N PRO A 303 -13.43 -1.75 -28.99
CA PRO A 303 -12.94 -2.89 -28.24
C PRO A 303 -11.53 -2.63 -27.69
N GLY A 304 -11.25 -3.06 -26.47
CA GLY A 304 -9.96 -2.83 -25.78
C GLY A 304 -9.70 -1.39 -25.31
N ASP A 305 -10.46 -0.39 -25.76
CA ASP A 305 -10.23 1.01 -25.38
C ASP A 305 -10.64 1.28 -23.93
N PRO A 306 -9.93 2.16 -23.20
CA PRO A 306 -10.34 2.59 -21.87
C PRO A 306 -11.71 3.28 -21.88
N LEU A 307 -12.54 3.01 -20.86
CA LEU A 307 -13.80 3.77 -20.68
C LEU A 307 -13.53 5.27 -20.47
N ILE A 308 -12.41 5.56 -19.81
CA ILE A 308 -11.91 6.90 -19.51
C ILE A 308 -10.49 7.02 -20.09
N PRO A 309 -10.36 7.38 -21.38
CA PRO A 309 -9.06 7.46 -22.03
C PRO A 309 -8.32 8.75 -21.69
N ALA A 310 -7.05 8.83 -22.07
CA ALA A 310 -6.28 10.06 -21.97
C ALA A 310 -6.86 11.13 -22.92
N PRO A 311 -6.95 12.41 -22.52
CA PRO A 311 -7.54 13.46 -23.37
C PRO A 311 -6.87 13.69 -24.72
N GLY A 312 -5.62 13.26 -24.89
CA GLY A 312 -4.90 13.36 -26.15
C GLY A 312 -4.77 12.04 -26.92
N ASP A 313 -5.24 10.92 -26.36
CA ASP A 313 -5.10 9.59 -26.95
C ASP A 313 -6.22 8.67 -26.45
N ALA A 314 -7.11 8.28 -27.36
CA ALA A 314 -8.27 7.45 -27.09
C ALA A 314 -7.93 6.02 -26.66
N HIS A 315 -6.73 5.53 -27.00
CA HIS A 315 -6.32 4.15 -26.75
C HIS A 315 -5.49 4.01 -25.46
N SER A 316 -5.09 5.13 -24.83
CA SER A 316 -4.24 5.13 -23.64
C SER A 316 -5.04 5.41 -22.37
N HIS A 317 -4.70 4.73 -21.27
CA HIS A 317 -5.27 5.03 -19.95
C HIS A 317 -4.89 6.44 -19.48
N TRP A 318 -5.86 7.15 -18.90
CA TRP A 318 -5.59 8.46 -18.35
C TRP A 318 -4.84 8.38 -17.01
N ARG A 319 -3.76 9.16 -16.89
CA ARG A 319 -2.98 9.25 -15.66
C ARG A 319 -3.80 9.78 -14.48
N THR A 320 -3.76 9.05 -13.37
CA THR A 320 -4.55 9.36 -12.16
C THR A 320 -4.27 10.74 -11.58
N ASP A 321 -3.01 11.19 -11.53
CA ASP A 321 -2.64 12.50 -11.00
C ASP A 321 -3.25 13.66 -11.80
N ASN A 322 -3.35 13.50 -13.13
CA ASN A 322 -3.98 14.46 -14.01
C ASN A 322 -5.52 14.43 -13.88
N ALA A 323 -6.10 13.24 -13.81
CA ALA A 323 -7.55 13.06 -13.64
C ALA A 323 -8.05 13.63 -12.30
N VAL A 324 -7.32 13.43 -11.20
CA VAL A 324 -7.66 14.02 -9.88
C VAL A 324 -7.72 15.54 -9.94
N LYS A 325 -6.74 16.18 -10.58
CA LYS A 325 -6.70 17.64 -10.74
C LYS A 325 -7.87 18.15 -11.61
N ALA A 326 -8.20 17.42 -12.68
CA ALA A 326 -9.31 17.76 -13.56
C ALA A 326 -10.66 17.65 -12.82
N CYS A 327 -10.88 16.57 -12.07
CA CYS A 327 -12.07 16.40 -11.23
C CYS A 327 -12.20 17.54 -10.21
N ALA A 328 -11.10 17.91 -9.55
CA ALA A 328 -11.10 19.01 -8.59
C ALA A 328 -11.48 20.37 -9.22
N ALA A 329 -11.05 20.62 -10.47
CA ALA A 329 -11.45 21.81 -11.20
C ALA A 329 -12.94 21.76 -11.59
N LEU A 330 -13.41 20.60 -12.08
CA LEU A 330 -14.80 20.38 -12.45
C LEU A 330 -15.75 20.62 -11.27
N TYR A 331 -15.47 20.05 -10.09
CA TYR A 331 -16.34 20.22 -8.92
C TYR A 331 -16.32 21.66 -8.37
N ARG A 332 -15.20 22.37 -8.49
CA ARG A 332 -15.14 23.79 -8.14
C ARG A 332 -16.07 24.62 -9.02
N ASP A 333 -16.08 24.37 -10.32
CA ASP A 333 -16.99 25.06 -11.25
C ASP A 333 -18.45 24.67 -11.02
N ILE A 334 -18.74 23.38 -10.82
CA ILE A 334 -20.12 22.94 -10.52
C ILE A 334 -20.61 23.57 -9.21
N GLY A 335 -19.79 23.55 -8.16
CA GLY A 335 -20.16 24.14 -6.88
C GLY A 335 -20.34 25.65 -6.96
N ALA A 336 -19.56 26.36 -7.77
CA ALA A 336 -19.78 27.78 -8.02
C ALA A 336 -21.12 28.04 -8.73
N ARG A 337 -21.49 27.20 -9.72
CA ARG A 337 -22.77 27.33 -10.46
C ARG A 337 -23.99 26.95 -9.65
N LEU A 338 -23.84 26.00 -8.72
CA LEU A 338 -24.88 25.57 -7.79
C LEU A 338 -24.87 26.37 -6.49
N GLU A 339 -23.98 27.36 -6.36
CA GLU A 339 -23.79 28.18 -5.15
C GLU A 339 -23.60 27.35 -3.88
N ASP A 340 -22.85 26.24 -3.99
CA ASP A 340 -22.63 25.27 -2.91
C ASP A 340 -21.12 25.05 -2.66
N GLU A 341 -20.67 25.47 -1.48
CA GLU A 341 -19.27 25.35 -1.04
C GLU A 341 -18.86 23.90 -0.76
N THR A 342 -19.79 23.05 -0.33
CA THR A 342 -19.54 21.61 -0.11
C THR A 342 -19.19 20.93 -1.42
N ILE A 343 -19.93 21.25 -2.49
CA ILE A 343 -19.66 20.75 -3.84
C ILE A 343 -18.34 21.35 -4.36
N SER A 344 -18.09 22.63 -4.12
CA SER A 344 -16.87 23.32 -4.58
C SER A 344 -15.57 22.72 -4.02
N THR A 345 -15.64 22.16 -2.82
CA THR A 345 -14.51 21.52 -2.13
C THR A 345 -14.42 20.01 -2.39
N MET A 346 -15.38 19.45 -3.12
CA MET A 346 -15.48 18.02 -3.38
C MET A 346 -14.27 17.46 -4.15
N ARG A 347 -13.96 16.19 -3.89
CA ARG A 347 -12.92 15.40 -4.56
C ARG A 347 -13.55 14.14 -5.14
N SER A 348 -12.89 13.51 -6.12
CA SER A 348 -13.40 12.30 -6.79
C SER A 348 -13.74 11.15 -5.84
N HIS A 349 -13.10 11.06 -4.67
CA HIS A 349 -13.38 10.03 -3.67
C HIS A 349 -14.72 10.26 -2.93
N ALA A 350 -15.29 11.46 -2.98
CA ALA A 350 -16.48 11.83 -2.23
C ALA A 350 -17.72 11.03 -2.68
N TRP A 351 -17.84 10.72 -3.98
CA TRP A 351 -18.95 9.92 -4.53
C TRP A 351 -19.19 8.63 -3.78
N ARG A 352 -18.10 7.95 -3.43
CA ARG A 352 -18.16 6.70 -2.71
C ARG A 352 -18.70 6.86 -1.29
N THR A 353 -18.29 7.92 -0.59
CA THR A 353 -18.83 8.25 0.73
C THR A 353 -20.31 8.62 0.64
N VAL A 354 -20.69 9.41 -0.37
CA VAL A 354 -22.07 9.79 -0.63
C VAL A 354 -22.93 8.55 -0.86
N LEU A 355 -22.58 7.69 -1.82
CA LEU A 355 -23.35 6.48 -2.11
C LEU A 355 -23.44 5.52 -0.91
N ASN A 356 -22.36 5.37 -0.13
CA ASN A 356 -22.42 4.57 1.09
C ASN A 356 -23.38 5.17 2.13
N ASN A 357 -23.38 6.49 2.30
CA ASN A 357 -24.30 7.15 3.24
C ASN A 357 -25.75 7.09 2.77
N ARG A 358 -26.00 7.22 1.47
CA ARG A 358 -27.33 7.01 0.87
C ARG A 358 -27.81 5.58 1.11
N ALA A 359 -26.94 4.60 0.91
CA ALA A 359 -27.27 3.20 1.18
C ALA A 359 -27.55 2.94 2.67
N ILE A 360 -26.82 3.58 3.60
CA ILE A 360 -27.13 3.54 5.04
C ILE A 360 -28.52 4.11 5.31
N ALA A 361 -28.81 5.31 4.79
CA ALA A 361 -30.07 5.99 5.00
C ALA A 361 -31.28 5.19 4.47
N ARG A 362 -31.06 4.33 3.47
CA ARG A 362 -32.06 3.48 2.85
C ARG A 362 -32.07 2.04 3.39
N GLY A 363 -31.40 1.80 4.52
CA GLY A 363 -31.47 0.53 5.23
C GLY A 363 -30.64 -0.61 4.63
N VAL A 364 -29.70 -0.33 3.71
CA VAL A 364 -28.88 -1.40 3.11
C VAL A 364 -27.91 -1.99 4.15
N PRO A 365 -27.92 -3.33 4.35
CA PRO A 365 -27.03 -4.01 5.29
C PRO A 365 -25.54 -3.70 5.09
N ALA A 366 -24.78 -3.70 6.18
CA ALA A 366 -23.36 -3.34 6.17
C ALA A 366 -22.51 -4.30 5.32
N GLU A 367 -22.91 -5.56 5.25
CA GLU A 367 -22.28 -6.65 4.50
C GLU A 367 -22.33 -6.36 3.00
N ILE A 368 -23.53 -6.06 2.48
CA ILE A 368 -23.76 -5.72 1.07
C ILE A 368 -22.98 -4.46 0.70
N ARG A 369 -23.03 -3.42 1.55
CA ARG A 369 -22.25 -2.18 1.33
C ARG A 369 -20.74 -2.45 1.33
N SER A 370 -20.25 -3.27 2.26
CA SER A 370 -18.82 -3.60 2.37
C SER A 370 -18.32 -4.36 1.15
N ALA A 371 -19.11 -5.31 0.63
CA ALA A 371 -18.81 -6.04 -0.59
C ALA A 371 -18.76 -5.12 -1.82
N PHE A 372 -19.80 -4.29 -1.99
CA PHE A 372 -19.96 -3.40 -3.12
C PHE A 372 -18.85 -2.34 -3.19
N PHE A 373 -18.60 -1.68 -2.07
CA PHE A 373 -17.57 -0.66 -1.99
C PHE A 373 -16.18 -1.32 -1.83
N GLY A 374 -16.03 -2.50 -1.24
CA GLY A 374 -14.72 -3.13 -1.00
C GLY A 374 -13.95 -2.44 0.11
N HIS A 375 -14.54 -2.41 1.31
CA HIS A 375 -13.85 -2.04 2.55
C HIS A 375 -12.97 -3.20 3.09
N THR A 376 -12.04 -2.89 3.99
CA THR A 376 -10.89 -3.72 4.40
C THR A 376 -11.23 -5.00 5.17
N GLU A 377 -10.27 -5.94 5.18
CA GLU A 377 -10.28 -7.32 5.71
C GLU A 377 -10.95 -7.54 7.08
N ALA A 378 -10.96 -6.57 7.99
CA ALA A 378 -11.51 -6.73 9.35
C ALA A 378 -13.03 -7.02 9.38
N LEU A 379 -13.79 -6.67 8.34
CA LEU A 379 -15.21 -7.02 8.21
C LEU A 379 -15.46 -8.32 7.43
N ASN A 380 -14.44 -8.82 6.71
CA ASN A 380 -14.56 -9.96 5.80
C ASN A 380 -14.30 -11.32 6.47
N ALA A 381 -13.78 -11.35 7.70
CA ALA A 381 -13.52 -12.60 8.42
C ALA A 381 -14.79 -13.21 9.05
N ARG A 382 -15.94 -12.52 9.00
CA ARG A 382 -17.14 -12.98 9.72
C ARG A 382 -18.21 -13.67 8.88
N ASN A 383 -18.39 -13.38 7.60
CA ASN A 383 -19.53 -13.94 6.85
C ASN A 383 -19.09 -14.49 5.47
N TYR A 384 -19.18 -15.81 5.34
CA TYR A 384 -19.12 -16.57 4.11
C TYR A 384 -20.57 -16.80 3.66
N THR A 385 -20.97 -16.21 2.53
CA THR A 385 -22.03 -16.68 1.62
C THR A 385 -22.07 -15.72 0.42
N ASP A 386 -22.32 -16.26 -0.77
CA ASP A 386 -22.27 -15.65 -2.08
C ASP A 386 -22.71 -14.18 -2.17
N LEU A 387 -21.78 -13.33 -2.61
CA LEU A 387 -22.01 -11.92 -2.91
C LEU A 387 -22.21 -11.74 -4.42
N THR A 388 -23.37 -12.15 -4.91
CA THR A 388 -23.85 -11.84 -6.27
C THR A 388 -25.20 -11.13 -6.30
N ASP A 389 -25.86 -10.94 -5.16
CA ASP A 389 -27.12 -10.20 -5.13
C ASP A 389 -26.91 -8.68 -5.00
N VAL A 390 -26.60 -8.04 -6.13
CA VAL A 390 -26.49 -6.58 -6.26
C VAL A 390 -27.85 -5.88 -6.36
N SER A 391 -28.95 -6.65 -6.42
CA SER A 391 -30.31 -6.12 -6.62
C SER A 391 -30.79 -5.27 -5.44
N ALA A 392 -30.39 -5.59 -4.21
CA ALA A 392 -30.72 -4.83 -3.01
C ALA A 392 -30.12 -3.41 -3.04
N MET A 393 -28.88 -3.27 -3.55
CA MET A 393 -28.24 -1.95 -3.72
C MET A 393 -28.89 -1.15 -4.85
N GLN A 394 -29.20 -1.78 -5.99
CA GLN A 394 -29.88 -1.12 -7.09
C GLN A 394 -31.27 -0.66 -6.70
N SER A 395 -32.08 -1.52 -6.09
CA SER A 395 -33.46 -1.21 -5.68
C SER A 395 -33.48 -0.05 -4.68
N ALA A 396 -32.65 -0.13 -3.64
CA ALA A 396 -32.55 0.93 -2.64
C ALA A 396 -32.07 2.25 -3.26
N LEU A 397 -31.09 2.24 -4.16
CA LEU A 397 -30.50 3.49 -4.69
C LEU A 397 -31.22 4.09 -5.90
N ALA A 398 -31.95 3.29 -6.68
CA ALA A 398 -32.78 3.73 -7.81
C ALA A 398 -34.11 4.38 -7.40
N GLY A 399 -34.45 4.37 -6.10
CA GLY A 399 -35.65 5.03 -5.57
C GLY A 399 -36.78 4.11 -5.13
N GLY A 400 -36.55 2.79 -5.05
CA GLY A 400 -37.47 1.87 -4.40
C GLY A 400 -37.23 1.83 -2.89
N ALA A 401 -38.25 2.12 -2.09
CA ALA A 401 -38.23 1.70 -0.70
C ALA A 401 -38.05 0.17 -0.64
N LEU A 402 -37.25 -0.34 0.29
CA LEU A 402 -37.22 -1.76 0.63
C LEU A 402 -38.52 -2.10 1.39
N ASP A 403 -39.66 -2.03 0.72
CA ASP A 403 -40.90 -2.59 1.23
C ASP A 403 -40.93 -4.07 0.86
N GLY A 404 -40.66 -4.92 1.84
CA GLY A 404 -41.04 -6.34 1.82
C GLY A 404 -39.97 -7.32 1.34
N ALA A 405 -38.94 -7.57 2.15
CA ALA A 405 -38.14 -8.80 2.02
C ALA A 405 -37.62 -9.34 3.37
N LEU A 406 -38.33 -9.08 4.48
CA LEU A 406 -38.07 -9.72 5.78
C LEU A 406 -39.40 -10.14 6.44
N GLY A 407 -40.23 -10.84 5.68
CA GLY A 407 -41.50 -11.38 6.15
C GLY A 407 -41.80 -12.74 5.53
N ALA A 408 -41.03 -13.76 5.91
CA ALA A 408 -41.44 -15.16 6.05
C ALA A 408 -40.32 -15.94 6.76
#